data_AF-A0A1H4SPP1-F1
#
_entry.id   AF-A0A1H4SPP1-F1
#
_cell.length_a   1.000
_cell.length_b   1.000
_cell.length_c   1.000
_cell.angle_alpha   90.00
_cell.angle_beta   90.00
_cell.angle_gamma   90.00
#
_symmetry.space_group_name_H-M   'P 1'
#
loop_
_entity.id
_entity.type
_entity.pdbx_description
1 polymer ?
#
loop_
_entity_poly.entity_id
_entity_poly.type
_entity_poly.pdbx_seq_one_letter_code
_entity_poly.pdbx_strand_id
1 'polypeptide(L)'
;MNVKVEHLEKLVENKREFKTKEIHNSLRKKSMYHTWGVTSFCYYHKKGLALKFNIDNFKGVAFITLSSFETFSIYFIQQMRVKKELHLVHKEELLRKIDKEINYLKEITNNK
;
A
#
# COMPACT_ATOMS: atom_id res chain seq x y z
N MET A 1 -10.84 -2.00 13.47
CA MET A 1 -11.19 -0.91 12.54
C MET A 1 -11.63 -1.54 11.22
N ASN A 2 -12.94 -1.70 11.02
CA ASN A 2 -13.51 -2.21 9.77
C ASN A 2 -13.46 -1.09 8.74
N VAL A 3 -12.37 -1.03 7.98
CA VAL A 3 -12.28 -0.15 6.83
C VAL A 3 -13.15 -0.77 5.73
N LYS A 4 -14.48 -0.61 5.83
CA LYS A 4 -15.39 -0.87 4.71
C LYS A 4 -15.20 0.25 3.70
N VAL A 5 -14.14 0.14 2.91
CA VAL A 5 -14.02 0.96 1.71
C VAL A 5 -14.74 0.17 0.63
N GLU A 6 -15.93 0.59 0.23
CA GLU A 6 -16.60 0.03 -0.97
C GLU A 6 -15.67 0.03 -2.19
N HIS A 7 -14.70 0.96 -2.24
CA HIS A 7 -13.66 0.97 -3.27
C HIS A 7 -12.63 -0.16 -3.14
N LEU A 8 -12.28 -0.63 -1.92
CA LEU A 8 -11.29 -1.71 -1.78
C LEU A 8 -11.84 -3.05 -2.29
N GLU A 9 -13.13 -3.32 -2.09
CA GLU A 9 -13.78 -4.51 -2.64
C GLU A 9 -13.73 -4.54 -4.17
N LYS A 10 -14.08 -3.41 -4.82
CA LYS A 10 -13.93 -3.24 -6.29
C LYS A 10 -12.48 -3.40 -6.76
N LEU A 11 -11.52 -2.90 -5.98
CA LEU A 11 -10.10 -3.00 -6.32
C LEU A 11 -9.57 -4.45 -6.27
N VAL A 12 -10.21 -5.36 -5.53
CA VAL A 12 -9.82 -6.78 -5.44
C VAL A 12 -10.70 -7.74 -6.23
N GLU A 13 -11.89 -7.31 -6.67
CA GLU A 13 -12.89 -8.16 -7.33
C GLU A 13 -12.28 -8.98 -8.47
N ASN A 14 -11.51 -8.32 -9.34
CA ASN A 14 -10.85 -8.91 -10.50
C ASN A 14 -9.36 -9.24 -10.28
N LYS A 15 -8.88 -9.20 -9.03
CA LYS A 15 -7.48 -9.48 -8.70
C LYS A 15 -7.27 -10.95 -8.32
N ARG A 16 -6.12 -11.47 -8.72
CA ARG A 16 -5.68 -12.83 -8.36
C ARG A 16 -5.27 -12.88 -6.90
N GLU A 17 -5.45 -14.05 -6.28
CA GLU A 17 -4.87 -14.31 -4.97
C GLU A 17 -3.33 -14.30 -5.07
N PHE A 18 -2.68 -13.78 -4.05
CA PHE A 18 -1.24 -13.87 -3.93
C PHE A 18 -0.84 -14.21 -2.49
N LYS A 19 0.39 -14.67 -2.33
CA LYS A 19 0.96 -14.97 -1.02
C LYS A 19 1.28 -13.67 -0.27
N THR A 20 0.23 -13.00 0.19
CA THR A 20 0.24 -11.74 0.93
C THR A 20 1.19 -11.77 2.13
N LYS A 21 1.31 -12.92 2.81
CA LYS A 21 2.26 -13.14 3.90
C LYS A 21 3.73 -13.06 3.47
N GLU A 22 4.08 -13.60 2.30
CA GLU A 22 5.47 -13.55 1.79
C GLU A 22 5.86 -12.12 1.46
N ILE A 23 4.96 -11.37 0.80
CA ILE A 23 5.17 -9.95 0.51
C ILE A 23 5.28 -9.17 1.81
N HIS A 24 4.35 -9.33 2.77
CA HIS A 24 4.46 -8.67 4.06
C HIS A 24 5.79 -8.99 4.76
N ASN A 25 6.23 -10.25 4.81
CA ASN A 25 7.51 -10.61 5.40
C ASN A 25 8.70 -9.97 4.70
N SER A 26 8.69 -9.89 3.36
CA SER A 26 9.71 -9.18 2.59
C SER A 26 9.73 -7.68 2.91
N LEU A 27 8.57 -7.06 3.11
CA LEU A 27 8.47 -5.64 3.45
C LEU A 27 8.92 -5.36 4.89
N ARG A 28 8.51 -6.20 5.84
CA ARG A 28 8.82 -6.06 7.27
C ARG A 28 10.30 -6.23 7.56
N LYS A 29 10.99 -7.15 6.86
CA LYS A 29 12.43 -7.41 7.04
C LYS A 29 13.32 -6.20 6.70
N LYS A 30 12.86 -5.27 5.86
CA LYS A 30 13.68 -4.14 5.41
C LYS A 30 13.58 -2.88 6.30
N SER A 31 13.05 -2.96 7.52
CA SER A 31 12.89 -1.80 8.45
C SER A 31 11.97 -0.67 7.95
N MET A 32 11.53 -0.71 6.69
CA MET A 32 10.77 0.38 6.07
C MET A 32 9.40 0.63 6.70
N TYR A 33 8.89 -0.30 7.50
CA TYR A 33 7.65 -0.09 8.26
C TYR A 33 7.81 1.06 9.26
N HIS A 34 9.01 1.22 9.82
CA HIS A 34 9.29 2.30 10.75
C HIS A 34 9.44 3.62 10.01
N THR A 35 10.19 3.66 8.91
CA THR A 35 10.37 4.89 8.10
C THR A 35 9.05 5.39 7.52
N TRP A 36 8.15 4.47 7.17
CA TRP A 36 6.82 4.78 6.65
C TRP A 36 5.77 5.01 7.74
N GLY A 37 6.11 4.95 9.03
CA GLY A 37 5.13 5.09 10.11
C GLY A 37 3.95 4.11 9.97
N VAL A 38 4.20 2.87 9.53
CA VAL A 38 3.15 1.85 9.41
C VAL A 38 2.63 1.51 10.79
N THR A 39 1.36 1.79 11.02
CA THR A 39 0.69 1.57 12.32
C THR A 39 -0.07 0.27 12.39
N SER A 40 -0.56 -0.22 11.25
CA SER A 40 -1.29 -1.49 11.16
C SER A 40 -1.29 -1.99 9.72
N PHE A 41 -1.47 -3.30 9.54
CA PHE A 41 -1.70 -3.91 8.24
C PHE A 41 -2.91 -4.82 8.27
N CYS A 42 -3.51 -5.07 7.10
CA CYS A 42 -4.62 -5.99 6.95
C CYS A 42 -4.48 -6.77 5.63
N TYR A 43 -4.75 -8.07 5.68
CA TYR A 43 -4.87 -8.89 4.48
C TYR A 43 -6.32 -8.86 3.99
N TYR A 44 -6.51 -8.47 2.73
CA TYR A 44 -7.84 -8.36 2.13
C TYR A 44 -8.08 -9.53 1.19
N HIS A 45 -8.91 -10.49 1.62
CA HIS A 45 -9.31 -11.69 0.87
C HIS A 45 -8.16 -12.47 0.19
N LYS A 46 -6.94 -12.47 0.75
CA LYS A 46 -5.71 -13.00 0.12
C LYS A 46 -5.35 -12.38 -1.26
N LYS A 47 -6.07 -11.34 -1.68
CA LYS A 47 -5.91 -10.63 -2.97
C LYS A 47 -5.29 -9.26 -2.80
N GLY A 48 -5.23 -8.75 -1.58
CA GLY A 48 -4.66 -7.45 -1.24
C GLY A 48 -3.93 -7.43 0.10
N LEU A 49 -2.94 -6.55 0.20
CA LEU A 49 -2.28 -6.17 1.44
C LEU A 49 -2.48 -4.67 1.66
N ALA A 50 -3.21 -4.30 2.70
CA ALA A 50 -3.39 -2.92 3.12
C ALA A 50 -2.34 -2.58 4.20
N LEU A 51 -1.57 -1.53 3.98
CA LEU A 51 -0.63 -0.97 4.94
C LEU A 51 -1.13 0.40 5.35
N LYS A 52 -1.58 0.54 6.59
CA LYS A 52 -1.98 1.83 7.15
C LYS A 52 -0.75 2.54 7.68
N PHE A 53 -0.47 3.72 7.14
CA PHE A 53 0.62 4.58 7.60
C PHE A 53 0.07 5.85 8.25
N ASN A 54 0.84 6.35 9.22
CA ASN A 54 0.63 7.61 9.90
C ASN A 54 1.99 8.26 10.08
N ILE A 55 2.30 9.25 9.24
CA ILE A 55 3.55 10.00 9.28
C ILE A 55 3.19 11.47 9.39
N ASP A 56 3.59 12.11 10.49
CA ASP A 56 3.31 13.51 10.77
C ASP A 56 1.81 13.85 10.55
N ASN A 57 1.52 14.70 9.56
CA ASN A 57 0.18 15.14 9.19
C ASN A 57 -0.45 14.29 8.06
N PHE A 58 0.24 13.25 7.59
CA PHE A 58 -0.20 12.39 6.49
C PHE A 58 -0.64 11.01 7.00
N LYS A 59 -1.94 10.75 6.88
CA LYS A 59 -2.59 9.48 7.23
C LYS A 59 -3.21 8.86 5.99
N GLY A 60 -2.92 7.59 5.74
CA GLY A 60 -3.46 6.90 4.57
C GLY A 60 -3.19 5.40 4.59
N VAL A 61 -3.51 4.77 3.46
CA VAL A 61 -3.35 3.34 3.24
C VAL A 61 -2.64 3.13 1.91
N ALA A 62 -1.55 2.37 1.91
CA ALA A 62 -0.99 1.78 0.70
C ALA A 62 -1.64 0.41 0.53
N PHE A 63 -2.43 0.24 -0.51
CA PHE A 63 -3.08 -1.01 -0.84
C PHE A 63 -2.35 -1.68 -2.00
N ILE A 64 -1.83 -2.88 -1.76
CA ILE A 64 -0.98 -3.61 -2.70
C ILE A 64 -1.77 -4.83 -3.20
N THR A 65 -1.92 -4.96 -4.51
CA THR A 65 -2.58 -6.11 -5.14
C THR A 65 -1.70 -6.71 -6.22
N LEU A 66 -1.90 -7.98 -6.56
CA LEU A 66 -1.24 -8.57 -7.72
C LEU A 66 -1.86 -8.04 -9.02
N SER A 67 -1.05 -7.50 -9.92
CA SER A 67 -1.48 -6.94 -11.21
C SER A 67 -1.34 -7.95 -12.35
N SER A 68 -0.21 -8.66 -12.41
CA SER A 68 0.07 -9.74 -13.37
C SER A 68 0.85 -10.86 -12.68
N PHE A 69 1.37 -11.84 -13.44
CA PHE A 69 2.09 -12.99 -12.86
C PHE A 69 3.23 -12.60 -11.91
N GLU A 70 3.92 -11.49 -12.19
CA GLU A 70 5.11 -11.05 -11.41
C GLU A 70 5.06 -9.58 -10.97
N THR A 71 3.98 -8.87 -11.29
CA THR A 71 3.88 -7.43 -11.02
C THR A 71 2.73 -7.10 -10.08
N PHE A 72 2.88 -5.98 -9.39
CA PHE A 72 1.96 -5.47 -8.39
C PHE A 72 1.34 -4.15 -8.84
N SER A 73 0.14 -3.90 -8.35
CA SER A 73 -0.47 -2.57 -8.33
C SER A 73 -0.45 -2.04 -6.90
N ILE A 74 -0.20 -0.74 -6.75
CA ILE A 74 -0.16 -0.05 -5.47
C ILE A 74 -1.13 1.13 -5.56
N TYR A 75 -2.06 1.22 -4.62
CA TYR A 75 -3.04 2.28 -4.53
C TYR A 75 -2.81 3.05 -3.24
N PHE A 76 -2.53 4.35 -3.33
CA PHE A 76 -2.41 5.23 -2.18
C PHE A 76 -3.75 5.87 -1.90
N ILE A 77 -4.35 5.50 -0.77
CA ILE A 77 -5.70 5.88 -0.38
C ILE A 77 -5.62 6.84 0.80
N GLN A 78 -6.28 7.98 0.66
CA GLN A 78 -6.42 8.99 1.71
C GLN A 78 -7.87 9.48 1.74
N GLN A 79 -8.45 9.58 2.94
CA GLN A 79 -9.85 9.99 3.12
C GLN A 79 -10.82 9.21 2.21
N MET A 80 -10.65 7.88 2.16
CA MET A 80 -11.48 6.96 1.35
C MET A 80 -11.40 7.16 -0.17
N ARG A 81 -10.46 7.97 -0.67
CA ARG A 81 -10.24 8.20 -2.11
C ARG A 81 -8.85 7.75 -2.51
N VAL A 82 -8.75 7.14 -3.69
CA VAL A 82 -7.45 6.85 -4.31
C VAL A 82 -6.85 8.18 -4.78
N LYS A 83 -5.65 8.51 -4.29
CA LYS A 83 -4.90 9.70 -4.67
C LYS A 83 -3.87 9.40 -5.75
N LYS A 84 -3.33 8.18 -5.73
CA LYS A 84 -2.31 7.73 -6.66
C LYS A 84 -2.43 6.23 -6.89
N GLU A 85 -2.18 5.83 -8.13
CA GLU A 85 -2.12 4.44 -8.55
C GLU A 85 -0.78 4.21 -9.26
N LEU A 86 -0.15 3.08 -8.94
CA LEU A 86 1.02 2.57 -9.64
C LEU A 86 0.67 1.16 -10.12
N HIS A 87 0.89 0.86 -11.39
CA HIS A 87 0.67 -0.47 -11.97
C HIS A 87 1.97 -1.06 -12.49
N LEU A 88 1.96 -2.37 -12.75
CA LEU A 88 3.09 -3.11 -13.33
C LEU A 88 4.40 -2.95 -12.54
N VAL A 89 4.31 -2.86 -11.21
CA VAL A 89 5.47 -2.68 -10.35
C VAL A 89 6.10 -4.04 -10.05
N HIS A 90 7.36 -4.25 -10.41
CA HIS A 90 8.07 -5.48 -10.09
C HIS A 90 8.35 -5.60 -8.59
N LYS A 91 8.51 -6.84 -8.11
CA LYS A 91 8.74 -7.13 -6.69
C LYS A 91 9.96 -6.38 -6.13
N GLU A 92 11.05 -6.29 -6.88
CA GLU A 92 12.27 -5.60 -6.43
C GLU A 92 12.06 -4.09 -6.29
N GLU A 93 11.19 -3.51 -7.13
CA GLU A 93 10.91 -2.08 -7.15
C GLU A 93 9.85 -1.65 -6.12
N LEU A 94 9.03 -2.58 -5.65
CA LEU A 94 7.85 -2.30 -4.82
C LEU A 94 8.19 -1.41 -3.61
N LEU A 95 9.24 -1.77 -2.89
CA LEU A 95 9.71 -1.03 -1.72
C LEU A 95 10.14 0.40 -2.09
N ARG A 96 10.95 0.55 -3.14
CA ARG A 96 11.47 1.85 -3.58
C ARG A 96 10.35 2.77 -4.03
N LYS A 97 9.35 2.23 -4.73
CA LYS A 97 8.19 3.00 -5.21
C LYS A 97 7.30 3.46 -4.05
N ILE A 98 7.07 2.59 -3.06
CA ILE A 98 6.29 2.97 -1.87
C ILE A 98 7.02 4.03 -1.06
N ASP A 99 8.31 3.84 -0.81
CA ASP A 99 9.13 4.78 -0.04
C ASP A 99 9.17 6.16 -0.69
N LYS A 100 9.43 6.21 -2.01
CA LYS A 100 9.43 7.46 -2.77
C LYS A 100 8.10 8.20 -2.66
N GLU A 101 6.98 7.50 -2.82
CA GLU A 101 5.66 8.14 -2.80
C GLU A 101 5.29 8.62 -1.40
N ILE A 102 5.60 7.83 -0.37
CA ILE A 102 5.38 8.22 1.03
C ILE A 102 6.22 9.46 1.38
N ASN A 103 7.50 9.51 0.99
CA ASN A 103 8.36 10.67 1.22
C ASN A 103 7.87 11.91 0.47
N TYR A 104 7.44 11.76 -0.79
CA TYR A 104 6.83 12.85 -1.55
C TYR A 104 5.57 13.41 -0.87
N LEU A 105 4.69 12.53 -0.37
CA LEU A 105 3.48 12.93 0.33
C LEU A 105 3.77 13.61 1.67
N LYS A 106 4.85 13.21 2.35
CA LYS A 106 5.37 13.88 3.54
C LYS A 106 5.80 15.32 3.23
N GLU A 107 6.59 15.53 2.17
CA GLU A 107 7.10 16.85 1.78
C GLU A 107 6.00 17.84 1.38
N ILE A 108 4.99 17.40 0.61
CA ILE A 108 3.86 18.28 0.24
C ILE A 108 3.05 18.71 1.46
N THR A 109 2.92 17.83 2.45
CA THR A 109 2.12 18.12 3.65
C THR A 109 2.84 19.08 4.59
N ASN A 110 4.17 19.06 4.64
CA ASN A 110 4.97 19.95 5.48
C ASN A 110 5.20 21.35 4.88
N ASN A 111 4.96 21.52 3.57
CA ASN A 111 5.06 22.81 2.86
C ASN A 111 3.71 23.55 2.76
N LYS A 112 2.71 23.18 3.56
CA LYS A 112 1.42 23.86 3.70
C LYS A 112 1.23 24.33 5.12
#